data_AF-M0MQF1-F1
#
_entry.id   AF-M0MQF1-F1
#
_cell.length_a   1.000
_cell.length_b   1.000
_cell.length_c   1.000
_cell.angle_alpha   90.00
_cell.angle_beta   90.00
_cell.angle_gamma   90.00
#
_symmetry.space_group_name_H-M   'P 1'
#
loop_
_entity.id
_entity.type
_entity.pdbx_description
1 polymer ?
#
loop_
_entity_poly.entity_id
_entity_poly.type
_entity_poly.pdbx_seq_one_letter_code
_entity_poly.pdbx_strand_id
1 'polypeptide(L)' 'MRPYIDISHATHGRVKDYAEAHDLDLDAAYEEVLSAGLDELE' A
#
# COMPACT_ATOMS: atom_id res chain seq x y z
N MET A 1 -14.72 -7.01 7.08
CA MET A 1 -14.83 -5.66 7.68
C MET A 1 -13.47 -4.99 7.46
N ARG A 2 -13.36 -4.02 6.55
CA ARG A 2 -12.06 -3.39 6.26
C ARG A 2 -11.73 -2.40 7.40
N PRO A 3 -10.55 -2.47 8.05
CA PRO A 3 -10.14 -1.46 9.00
C PRO A 3 -9.99 -0.11 8.29
N TYR A 4 -10.50 0.95 8.93
CA TYR A 4 -10.33 2.32 8.46
C TYR A 4 -8.95 2.79 8.93
N ILE A 5 -7.92 2.46 8.15
CA ILE A 5 -6.54 2.86 8.46
C ILE A 5 -6.36 4.29 7.96
N ASP A 6 -6.11 5.21 8.88
CA ASP A 6 -5.70 6.57 8.54
C ASP A 6 -4.19 6.56 8.23
N ILE A 7 -3.82 7.05 7.06
CA ILE A 7 -2.44 7.11 6.59
C ILE A 7 -2.13 8.53 6.13
N SER A 8 -0.88 8.94 6.30
CA SER A 8 -0.46 10.25 5.83
C SER A 8 -0.65 10.38 4.31
N HIS A 9 -0.99 11.59 3.84
CA HIS A 9 -1.05 11.92 2.42
C HIS A 9 0.25 11.57 1.68
N ALA A 10 1.40 11.70 2.34
CA ALA A 10 2.69 11.35 1.78
C ALA A 10 2.83 9.83 1.55
N THR A 11 2.41 9.01 2.51
CA THR A 11 2.41 7.54 2.37
C THR A 11 1.45 7.10 1.28
N HIS A 12 0.26 7.69 1.22
CA HIS A 12 -0.70 7.43 0.14
C HIS A 12 -0.13 7.78 -1.24
N GLY A 13 0.52 8.94 -1.37
CA GLY A 13 1.19 9.33 -2.62
C GLY A 13 2.22 8.30 -3.08
N ARG A 14 3.06 7.80 -2.16
CA ARG A 14 4.07 6.78 -2.48
C ARG A 14 3.46 5.45 -2.91
N VAL A 15 2.35 5.02 -2.29
CA VAL A 15 1.65 3.80 -2.71
C VAL A 15 1.00 3.99 -4.08
N LYS A 16 0.49 5.19 -4.38
CA LYS A 16 -0.03 5.51 -5.71
C LYS A 16 1.07 5.47 -6.78
N ASP A 17 2.23 6.08 -6.51
CA ASP A 17 3.36 6.04 -7.45
C ASP A 17 3.83 4.59 -7.70
N TYR A 18 3.82 3.76 -6.66
CA TYR A 18 4.09 2.33 -6.77
C TYR A 18 3.04 1.60 -7.62
N ALA A 19 1.75 1.86 -7.39
CA ALA A 19 0.66 1.29 -8.18
C ALA A 19 0.81 1.61 -9.68
N GLU A 20 1.10 2.88 -10.00
CA GLU A 20 1.31 3.33 -11.39
C GLU A 20 2.54 2.68 -12.04
N ALA A 21 3.64 2.50 -11.30
CA ALA A 21 4.86 1.88 -11.82
C ALA A 21 4.71 0.37 -12.06
N HIS A 22 3.79 -0.29 -11.37
CA HIS A 22 3.58 -1.73 -11.43
C HIS A 22 2.29 -2.15 -12.16
N ASP A 23 1.57 -1.19 -12.75
CA ASP A 23 0.26 -1.40 -13.41
C ASP A 23 -0.75 -2.11 -12.50
N LEU A 24 -0.81 -1.67 -11.24
CA LEU A 24 -1.68 -2.22 -10.20
C LEU A 24 -2.82 -1.26 -9.86
N ASP A 25 -3.95 -1.84 -9.48
CA ASP A 25 -4.98 -1.09 -8.78
C ASP A 25 -4.50 -0.68 -7.39
N LEU A 26 -5.01 0.44 -6.88
CA LEU A 26 -4.56 1.00 -5.61
C LEU A 26 -4.77 0.04 -4.42
N ASP A 27 -5.88 -0.71 -4.42
CA ASP A 27 -6.16 -1.73 -3.39
C ASP A 27 -5.11 -2.86 -3.43
N ALA A 28 -4.71 -3.32 -4.62
CA ALA A 28 -3.68 -4.35 -4.80
C ALA A 28 -2.30 -3.84 -4.39
N ALA A 29 -1.97 -2.59 -4.74
CA ALA A 29 -0.74 -1.95 -4.32
C ALA A 29 -0.65 -1.81 -2.78
N TYR A 30 -1.76 -1.48 -2.11
CA TYR A 30 -1.81 -1.48 -0.64
C TYR A 30 -1.59 -2.86 -0.06
N GLU A 31 -2.22 -3.89 -0.63
CA GLU A 31 -2.07 -5.26 -0.16
C GLU A 31 -0.63 -5.76 -0.30
N GLU A 32 0.03 -5.52 -1.45
CA GLU A 32 1.42 -5.90 -1.67
C GLU A 32 2.39 -5.15 -0.76
N VAL A 33 2.26 -3.82 -0.67
CA VAL A 33 3.16 -3.01 0.17
C VAL A 33 3.02 -3.36 1.65
N LEU A 34 1.79 -3.57 2.12
CA LEU A 34 1.56 -3.96 3.52
C LEU A 34 2.03 -5.39 3.79
N SER A 35 1.79 -6.34 2.88
CA SER A 35 2.23 -7.73 3.05
C SER A 35 3.76 -7.83 3.07
N ALA A 36 4.43 -7.19 2.11
CA ALA A 36 5.89 -7.15 2.08
C ALA A 36 6.49 -6.50 3.34
N GLY A 37 5.86 -5.43 3.84
CA GLY A 37 6.29 -4.79 5.08
C GLY A 37 6.04 -5.65 6.34
N LEU A 38 4.98 -6.46 6.36
CA LEU A 38 4.73 -7.41 7.45
C LEU A 38 5.73 -8.56 7.44
N ASP A 39 6.02 -9.11 6.26
CA ASP A 39 7.01 -10.19 6.09
C ASP A 39 8.43 -9.76 6.51
N GLU A 40 8.78 -8.47 6.36
CA GLU A 40 10.07 -7.93 6.84
C GLU A 40 10.15 -7.82 8.38
N LEU A 41 8.99 -7.72 9.05
CA LEU A 41 8.90 -7.53 10.50
C LEU A 41 8.78 -8.84 11.30
N GLU A 42 8.54 -9.98 10.64
CA GLU A 42 8.55 -11.34 11.23
C GLU A 42 9.92 -12.03 11.14
#